data_AF-A0AB39SJ78-F1
#
_entry.id   AF-A0AB39SJ78-F1
#
_cell.length_a   1.000
_cell.length_b   1.000
_cell.length_c   1.000
_cell.angle_alpha   90.00
_cell.angle_beta   90.00
_cell.angle_gamma   90.00
#
_symmetry.space_group_name_H-M   'P 1'
#
loop_
_entity.id
_entity.type
_entity.pdbx_description
1 polymer ?
#
loop_
_entity_poly.entity_id
_entity_poly.type
_entity_poly.pdbx_seq_one_letter_code
_entity_poly.pdbx_strand_id
1 'polypeptide(L)'
;MSDDAGRPSRPLLTAYVDVDRLERNLTRFHALAAAHGPAVRAHVKAHRTVEIARRQLRAGARGIAVNQVAQARGYVAAGITDVVIAHPWRDPWRWRLIAELARDCRVAVHVDSLESVAGLAAAAASADSVVGIRVQLGTGDDITATADDTLVDLARAAAAARSLSLDGITGYQALTTAESAPDREAVGRAAAEYAVRSAGLLRAHGLTFRTVAVGGTPTAEGAMAVEGVTEVCSGAYALQDAGMAAIGVCAPEDVAVSVTAEPGAGDALLDAYPYPWQTPGERMPRPGSGTVHLLPPHVCALMPQIDHVTAREQKRPDSTWHVLNQMDEPDRAARPATRSPQAARTPRR
;
A
#
# COMPACT_ATOMS: atom_id res chain seq x y z
N MET A 1 1.18 -30.38 -2.75
CA MET A 1 1.87 -30.98 -1.59
C MET A 1 2.14 -29.84 -0.61
N SER A 2 1.66 -29.88 0.62
CA SER A 2 1.92 -28.81 1.60
C SER A 2 3.39 -28.80 2.02
N ASP A 3 3.93 -27.61 2.32
CA ASP A 3 5.22 -27.50 3.01
C ASP A 3 5.10 -27.95 4.48
N ASP A 4 6.23 -28.05 5.18
CA ASP A 4 6.35 -28.47 6.59
C ASP A 4 5.59 -27.54 7.57
N ALA A 5 5.00 -26.45 7.07
CA ALA A 5 4.19 -25.48 7.81
C ALA A 5 2.70 -25.50 7.42
N GLY A 6 2.25 -26.50 6.65
CA GLY A 6 0.84 -26.64 6.24
C GLY A 6 0.39 -25.60 5.21
N ARG A 7 1.30 -24.85 4.59
CA ARG A 7 0.96 -23.95 3.49
C ARG A 7 0.81 -24.76 2.20
N PRO A 8 -0.18 -24.47 1.35
CA PRO A 8 -0.26 -25.10 0.04
C PRO A 8 1.06 -24.90 -0.72
N SER A 9 1.56 -25.93 -1.42
CA SER A 9 2.74 -25.81 -2.29
C SER A 9 2.57 -24.59 -3.17
N ARG A 10 3.39 -23.55 -2.93
CA ARG A 10 3.46 -22.41 -3.84
C ARG A 10 4.05 -22.91 -5.16
N PRO A 11 3.44 -22.62 -6.32
CA PRO A 11 4.14 -22.80 -7.58
C PRO A 11 5.46 -22.02 -7.50
N LEU A 12 6.56 -22.61 -8.01
CA LEU A 12 7.85 -21.94 -8.09
C LEU A 12 7.76 -20.81 -9.11
N LEU A 13 7.27 -19.66 -8.67
CA LEU A 13 7.17 -18.46 -9.47
C LEU A 13 8.45 -17.66 -9.32
N THR A 14 9.09 -17.36 -10.44
CA THR A 14 10.17 -16.36 -10.45
C THR A 14 9.62 -15.08 -11.04
N ALA A 15 9.64 -13.99 -10.26
CA ALA A 15 9.21 -12.68 -10.72
C ALA A 15 10.39 -11.86 -11.22
N TYR A 16 10.14 -11.07 -12.25
CA TYR A 16 11.10 -10.20 -12.90
C TYR A 16 10.54 -8.78 -12.97
N VAL A 17 11.42 -7.80 -12.80
CA VAL A 17 11.11 -6.38 -12.99
C VAL A 17 12.00 -5.81 -14.09
N ASP A 18 11.41 -5.32 -15.16
CA ASP A 18 12.08 -4.49 -16.17
C ASP A 18 12.24 -3.08 -15.58
N VAL A 19 13.47 -2.74 -15.22
CA VAL A 19 13.80 -1.47 -14.54
C VAL A 19 13.59 -0.28 -15.48
N ASP A 20 13.81 -0.44 -16.78
CA ASP A 20 13.63 0.66 -17.73
C ASP A 20 12.14 1.00 -17.90
N ARG A 21 11.26 -0.01 -17.93
CA ARG A 21 9.80 0.20 -17.90
C ARG A 21 9.36 0.85 -16.60
N LEU A 22 9.86 0.36 -15.47
CA LEU A 22 9.60 0.94 -14.16
C LEU A 22 9.95 2.44 -14.14
N GLU A 23 11.16 2.82 -14.56
CA GLU A 23 11.58 4.23 -14.54
C GLU A 23 10.74 5.13 -15.47
N ARG A 24 10.31 4.61 -16.63
CA ARG A 24 9.35 5.33 -17.51
C ARG A 24 8.01 5.54 -16.82
N ASN A 25 7.50 4.50 -16.16
CA ASN A 25 6.24 4.59 -15.42
C ASN A 25 6.29 5.60 -14.29
N LEU A 26 7.38 5.60 -13.51
CA LEU A 26 7.62 6.58 -12.45
C LEU A 26 7.66 8.00 -13.03
N THR A 27 8.44 8.20 -14.09
CA THR A 27 8.57 9.51 -14.75
C THR A 27 7.20 10.03 -15.21
N ARG A 28 6.39 9.21 -15.89
CA ARG A 28 5.07 9.60 -16.38
C ARG A 28 4.13 9.98 -15.24
N PHE A 29 4.02 9.14 -14.21
CA PHE A 29 3.07 9.37 -13.12
C PHE A 29 3.45 10.59 -12.28
N HIS A 30 4.75 10.78 -11.99
CA HIS A 30 5.21 11.93 -11.23
C HIS A 30 5.13 13.23 -12.01
N ALA A 31 5.32 13.21 -13.34
CA ALA A 31 5.07 14.38 -14.18
C ALA A 31 3.60 14.79 -14.18
N LEU A 32 2.67 13.82 -14.25
CA LEU A 32 1.24 14.07 -14.15
C LEU A 32 0.86 14.70 -12.80
N ALA A 33 1.38 14.16 -11.70
CA ALA A 33 1.15 14.71 -10.37
C ALA A 33 1.72 16.13 -10.22
N ALA A 34 2.93 16.37 -10.74
CA ALA A 34 3.55 17.69 -10.72
C ALA A 34 2.77 18.73 -11.54
N ALA A 35 2.15 18.33 -12.64
CA ALA A 35 1.30 19.21 -13.46
C ALA A 35 0.02 19.66 -12.73
N HIS A 36 -0.51 18.84 -11.82
CA HIS A 36 -1.73 19.13 -11.08
C HIS A 36 -1.49 19.72 -9.68
N GLY A 37 -0.36 19.39 -9.04
CA GLY A 37 0.05 19.93 -7.74
C GLY A 37 0.04 18.97 -6.53
N PRO A 38 -0.83 17.95 -6.43
CA PRO A 38 -0.82 17.04 -5.29
C PRO A 38 0.50 16.27 -5.13
N ALA A 39 0.90 16.03 -3.88
CA ALA A 39 2.02 15.13 -3.59
C ALA A 39 1.65 13.67 -3.91
N VAL A 40 2.62 12.86 -4.34
CA VAL A 40 2.42 11.41 -4.48
C VAL A 40 2.82 10.72 -3.18
N ARG A 41 1.90 9.97 -2.58
CA ARG A 41 2.18 9.00 -1.51
C ARG A 41 2.28 7.62 -2.12
N ALA A 42 3.48 7.05 -2.13
CA ALA A 42 3.75 5.80 -2.82
C ALA A 42 3.20 4.61 -2.03
N HIS A 43 2.11 3.99 -2.50
CA HIS A 43 1.57 2.80 -1.88
C HIS A 43 2.32 1.55 -2.32
N VAL A 44 3.08 0.95 -1.41
CA VAL A 44 4.04 -0.09 -1.77
C VAL A 44 3.45 -1.50 -1.89
N LYS A 45 2.14 -1.69 -1.67
CA LYS A 45 1.51 -3.04 -1.67
C LYS A 45 1.70 -3.79 -2.99
N ALA A 46 1.87 -3.06 -4.09
CA ALA A 46 2.04 -3.58 -5.44
C ALA A 46 3.40 -4.24 -5.66
N HIS A 47 4.45 -3.82 -4.96
CA HIS A 47 5.82 -4.32 -5.20
C HIS A 47 6.51 -4.82 -3.94
N ARG A 48 6.24 -4.20 -2.79
CA ARG A 48 6.76 -4.60 -1.47
C ARG A 48 8.30 -4.64 -1.37
N THR A 49 9.01 -3.93 -2.24
CA THR A 49 10.48 -3.86 -2.27
C THR A 49 10.98 -2.47 -1.89
N VAL A 50 12.09 -2.42 -1.16
CA VAL A 50 12.77 -1.17 -0.77
C VAL A 50 13.31 -0.43 -1.99
N GLU A 51 13.79 -1.16 -2.99
CA GLU A 51 14.45 -0.64 -4.18
C GLU A 51 13.47 0.18 -5.03
N ILE A 52 12.26 -0.31 -5.23
CA ILE A 52 11.20 0.42 -5.96
C ILE A 52 10.69 1.59 -5.11
N ALA A 53 10.51 1.41 -3.79
CA ALA A 53 10.12 2.53 -2.92
C ALA A 53 11.14 3.68 -2.98
N ARG A 54 12.45 3.38 -2.95
CA ARG A 54 13.50 4.38 -3.11
C ARG A 54 13.46 5.06 -4.48
N ARG A 55 13.09 4.35 -5.55
CA ARG A 55 12.90 4.93 -6.88
C ARG A 55 11.71 5.90 -6.90
N GLN A 56 10.58 5.52 -6.32
CA GLN A 56 9.41 6.39 -6.18
C GLN A 56 9.74 7.66 -5.38
N LEU A 57 10.47 7.53 -4.26
CA LEU A 57 10.92 8.68 -3.47
C LEU A 57 11.86 9.60 -4.26
N ARG A 58 12.81 9.05 -5.03
CA ARG A 58 13.68 9.84 -5.92
C ARG A 58 12.90 10.54 -7.04
N ALA A 59 11.83 9.93 -7.55
CA ALA A 59 10.95 10.54 -8.54
C ALA A 59 10.05 11.65 -7.95
N GLY A 60 10.03 11.82 -6.62
CA GLY A 60 9.33 12.91 -5.94
C GLY A 60 8.17 12.46 -5.04
N ALA A 61 8.02 11.16 -4.76
CA ALA A 61 7.04 10.70 -3.79
C ALA A 61 7.40 11.25 -2.40
N ARG A 62 6.39 11.68 -1.64
CA ARG A 62 6.53 12.11 -0.25
C ARG A 62 6.13 10.95 0.63
N GLY A 63 7.13 10.16 1.02
CA GLY A 63 6.95 8.98 1.86
C GLY A 63 6.14 7.86 1.20
N ILE A 64 5.78 6.85 2.01
CA ILE A 64 5.14 5.61 1.54
C ILE A 64 3.84 5.32 2.29
N ALA A 65 3.00 4.49 1.69
CA ALA A 65 1.84 3.88 2.33
C ALA A 65 1.93 2.34 2.31
N VAL A 66 1.67 1.72 3.45
CA VAL A 66 1.67 0.26 3.68
C VAL A 66 0.38 -0.14 4.40
N ASN A 67 0.03 -1.42 4.38
CA ASN A 67 -1.13 -1.90 5.14
C ASN A 67 -0.74 -2.50 6.49
N GLN A 68 0.47 -3.05 6.60
CA GLN A 68 0.94 -3.81 7.77
C GLN A 68 2.12 -3.08 8.43
N VAL A 69 2.18 -3.09 9.76
CA VAL A 69 3.28 -2.50 10.53
C VAL A 69 4.59 -3.27 10.31
N ALA A 70 4.52 -4.60 10.20
CA ALA A 70 5.67 -5.46 9.95
C ALA A 70 6.37 -5.09 8.63
N GLN A 71 5.60 -4.74 7.59
CA GLN A 71 6.14 -4.21 6.34
C GLN A 71 6.78 -2.84 6.56
N ALA A 72 6.10 -1.94 7.28
CA ALA A 72 6.63 -0.61 7.60
C ALA A 72 8.02 -0.68 8.24
N ARG A 73 8.22 -1.60 9.20
CA ARG A 73 9.50 -1.80 9.88
C ARG A 73 10.64 -2.12 8.91
N GLY A 74 10.39 -2.90 7.87
CA GLY A 74 11.38 -3.19 6.81
C GLY A 74 11.81 -1.92 6.05
N TYR A 75 10.85 -1.04 5.73
CA TYR A 75 11.15 0.24 5.08
C TYR A 75 11.84 1.25 6.00
N VAL A 76 11.41 1.33 7.26
CA VAL A 76 12.02 2.19 8.29
C VAL A 76 13.47 1.78 8.55
N ALA A 77 13.73 0.47 8.67
CA ALA A 77 15.10 -0.06 8.78
C ALA A 77 15.97 0.28 7.55
N ALA A 78 15.34 0.46 6.38
CA ALA A 78 16.00 0.90 5.16
C ALA A 78 16.11 2.43 5.01
N GLY A 79 15.73 3.20 6.04
CA GLY A 79 15.82 4.66 6.10
C GLY A 79 14.60 5.42 5.56
N ILE A 80 13.49 4.75 5.25
CA ILE A 80 12.26 5.40 4.77
C ILE A 80 11.34 5.63 5.97
N THR A 81 11.32 6.87 6.46
CA THR A 81 10.76 7.23 7.78
C THR A 81 9.51 8.13 7.74
N ASP A 82 8.89 8.33 6.57
CA ASP A 82 7.58 8.95 6.43
C ASP A 82 6.58 7.90 5.90
N VAL A 83 5.76 7.37 6.80
CA VAL A 83 4.93 6.19 6.56
C VAL A 83 3.46 6.47 6.87
N VAL A 84 2.57 5.97 6.02
CA VAL A 84 1.13 5.90 6.29
C VAL A 84 0.73 4.43 6.40
N ILE A 85 0.14 4.04 7.52
CA ILE A 85 -0.57 2.77 7.65
C ILE A 85 -1.98 2.97 7.06
N ALA A 86 -2.12 2.59 5.80
CA ALA A 86 -3.30 2.82 4.96
C ALA A 86 -4.41 1.78 5.19
N HIS A 87 -4.70 1.49 6.45
CA HIS A 87 -5.77 0.56 6.84
C HIS A 87 -6.30 0.91 8.24
N PRO A 88 -7.63 0.99 8.45
CA PRO A 88 -8.23 1.31 9.74
C PRO A 88 -8.28 0.07 10.64
N TRP A 89 -7.12 -0.28 11.20
CA TRP A 89 -7.03 -1.42 12.11
C TRP A 89 -7.88 -1.19 13.36
N ARG A 90 -8.67 -2.21 13.73
CA ARG A 90 -9.55 -2.20 14.91
C ARG A 90 -9.06 -3.09 16.05
N ASP A 91 -7.94 -3.79 15.86
CA ASP A 91 -7.39 -4.69 16.85
C ASP A 91 -6.46 -3.96 17.84
N PRO A 92 -6.69 -4.05 19.16
CA PRO A 92 -5.88 -3.35 20.16
C PRO A 92 -4.38 -3.64 20.09
N TRP A 93 -4.01 -4.89 19.78
CA TRP A 93 -2.61 -5.28 19.69
C TRP A 93 -1.88 -4.62 18.50
N ARG A 94 -2.60 -4.24 17.44
CA ARG A 94 -2.02 -3.51 16.29
C ARG A 94 -1.79 -2.04 16.62
N TRP A 95 -2.66 -1.41 17.40
CA TRP A 95 -2.46 -0.02 17.84
C TRP A 95 -1.15 0.14 18.62
N ARG A 96 -0.81 -0.83 19.47
CA ARG A 96 0.49 -0.89 20.14
C ARG A 96 1.65 -0.95 19.14
N LEU A 97 1.58 -1.81 18.12
CA LEU A 97 2.63 -1.90 17.10
C LEU A 97 2.82 -0.58 16.34
N ILE A 98 1.73 0.12 16.02
CA ILE A 98 1.75 1.44 15.37
C ILE A 98 2.40 2.48 16.27
N ALA A 99 2.00 2.53 17.55
CA ALA A 99 2.58 3.43 18.55
C ALA A 99 4.09 3.18 18.74
N GLU A 100 4.52 1.93 18.81
CA GLU A 100 5.94 1.59 18.90
C GLU A 100 6.73 2.00 17.65
N LEU A 101 6.16 1.82 16.46
CA LEU A 101 6.74 2.27 15.19
C LEU A 101 6.92 3.79 15.16
N ALA A 102 5.98 4.54 15.75
CA ALA A 102 6.00 6.01 15.78
C ALA A 102 7.21 6.60 16.53
N ARG A 103 7.94 5.80 17.31
CA ARG A 103 9.18 6.23 17.95
C ARG A 103 10.36 6.30 16.98
N ASP A 104 10.31 5.50 15.91
CA ASP A 104 11.41 5.33 14.96
C ASP A 104 11.17 6.10 13.65
N CYS A 105 9.93 6.55 13.40
CA CYS A 105 9.56 7.26 12.17
C CYS A 105 8.33 8.16 12.35
N ARG A 106 8.11 9.08 11.41
CA ARG A 106 6.81 9.76 11.28
C ARG A 106 5.80 8.76 10.71
N VAL A 107 4.78 8.43 11.49
CA VAL A 107 3.69 7.56 11.06
C VAL A 107 2.34 8.25 11.19
N ALA A 108 1.52 8.11 10.14
CA ALA A 108 0.08 8.33 10.22
C ALA A 108 -0.68 7.03 9.99
N VAL A 109 -1.89 6.90 10.52
CA VAL A 109 -2.76 5.73 10.34
C VAL A 109 -4.19 6.14 10.02
N HIS A 110 -4.86 5.34 9.20
CA HIS A 110 -6.28 5.52 8.90
C HIS A 110 -7.13 5.12 10.12
N VAL A 111 -8.20 5.85 10.39
CA VAL A 111 -9.19 5.51 11.43
C VAL A 111 -10.60 5.74 10.91
N ASP A 112 -11.54 4.92 11.37
CA ASP A 112 -12.95 4.95 10.95
C ASP A 112 -13.91 4.78 12.14
N SER A 113 -13.40 4.81 13.37
CA SER A 113 -14.18 4.60 14.60
C SER A 113 -13.57 5.30 15.81
N LEU A 114 -14.41 5.79 16.71
CA LEU A 114 -13.97 6.44 17.96
C LEU A 114 -13.19 5.47 18.85
N GLU A 115 -13.53 4.19 18.81
CA GLU A 115 -12.79 3.13 19.49
C GLU A 115 -11.33 3.07 19.02
N SER A 116 -11.09 3.06 17.70
CA SER A 116 -9.73 3.05 17.16
C SER A 116 -8.95 4.31 17.53
N VAL A 117 -9.60 5.48 17.56
CA VAL A 117 -8.97 6.75 17.98
C VAL A 117 -8.57 6.68 19.45
N ALA A 118 -9.49 6.27 20.34
CA ALA A 118 -9.21 6.16 21.78
C ALA A 118 -8.11 5.12 22.07
N GLY A 119 -8.17 3.98 21.39
CA GLY A 119 -7.20 2.91 21.51
C GLY A 119 -5.80 3.31 21.04
N LEU A 120 -5.69 3.98 19.88
CA LEU A 120 -4.44 4.54 19.39
C LEU A 120 -3.90 5.63 20.33
N ALA A 121 -4.75 6.50 20.88
CA ALA A 121 -4.32 7.51 21.85
C ALA A 121 -3.69 6.88 23.09
N ALA A 122 -4.32 5.84 23.65
CA ALA A 122 -3.82 5.12 24.81
C ALA A 122 -2.50 4.38 24.51
N ALA A 123 -2.42 3.71 23.35
CA ALA A 123 -1.22 3.01 22.92
C ALA A 123 -0.05 3.99 22.68
N ALA A 124 -0.30 5.09 21.97
CA ALA A 124 0.69 6.13 21.68
C ALA A 124 1.21 6.80 22.96
N ALA A 125 0.32 7.10 23.91
CA ALA A 125 0.70 7.63 25.22
C ALA A 125 1.55 6.64 26.02
N SER A 126 1.21 5.36 25.99
CA SER A 126 1.97 4.31 26.69
C SER A 126 3.37 4.09 26.09
N ALA A 127 3.51 4.31 24.78
CA ALA A 127 4.77 4.19 24.06
C ALA A 127 5.61 5.47 24.05
N ASP A 128 5.13 6.56 24.69
CA ASP A 128 5.72 7.90 24.64
C ASP A 128 5.98 8.38 23.21
N SER A 129 4.93 8.33 22.39
CA SER A 129 4.98 8.64 20.96
C SER A 129 3.79 9.50 20.51
N VAL A 130 3.90 10.08 19.32
CA VAL A 130 2.79 10.80 18.67
C VAL A 130 2.45 10.13 17.35
N VAL A 131 1.20 9.71 17.20
CA VAL A 131 0.69 9.07 15.97
C VAL A 131 -0.17 10.05 15.18
N GLY A 132 0.12 10.18 13.88
CA GLY A 132 -0.75 10.92 12.96
C GLY A 132 -2.04 10.16 12.67
N ILE A 133 -3.16 10.87 12.61
CA ILE A 133 -4.48 10.31 12.33
C ILE A 133 -5.00 10.86 11.01
N ARG A 134 -5.39 9.93 10.13
CA ARG A 134 -6.17 10.24 8.93
C ARG A 134 -7.57 9.67 9.09
N VAL A 135 -8.57 10.55 9.18
CA VAL A 135 -9.97 10.10 9.24
C VAL A 135 -10.36 9.54 7.88
N GLN A 136 -10.76 8.28 7.85
CA GLN A 136 -11.16 7.60 6.63
C GLN A 136 -12.60 7.98 6.27
N LEU A 137 -12.76 8.36 5.01
CA LEU A 137 -14.05 8.63 4.37
C LEU A 137 -14.61 7.32 3.81
N GLY A 138 -15.74 6.89 4.38
CA GLY A 138 -16.49 5.75 3.89
C GLY A 138 -15.66 4.47 3.76
N THR A 139 -15.98 3.71 2.73
CA THR A 139 -15.33 2.44 2.38
C THR A 139 -14.85 2.47 0.94
N GLY A 140 -14.13 1.43 0.52
CA GLY A 140 -13.68 1.31 -0.88
C GLY A 140 -14.82 1.26 -1.90
N ASP A 141 -15.99 0.77 -1.49
CA ASP A 141 -17.16 0.63 -2.38
C ASP A 141 -18.03 1.87 -2.37
N ASP A 142 -18.03 2.63 -1.27
CA ASP A 142 -18.74 3.89 -1.13
C ASP A 142 -17.96 4.83 -0.20
N ILE A 143 -17.24 5.78 -0.81
CA ILE A 143 -16.50 6.83 -0.10
C ILE A 143 -17.42 7.75 0.73
N THR A 144 -18.73 7.79 0.43
CA THR A 144 -19.71 8.66 1.08
C THR A 144 -20.41 8.01 2.28
N ALA A 145 -20.12 6.73 2.55
CA ALA A 145 -20.85 5.93 3.53
C ALA A 145 -20.72 6.42 5.00
N THR A 146 -19.76 7.28 5.32
CA THR A 146 -19.60 7.83 6.67
C THR A 146 -20.38 9.14 6.83
N ALA A 147 -21.27 9.19 7.82
CA ALA A 147 -22.03 10.38 8.13
C ALA A 147 -21.14 11.55 8.59
N ASP A 148 -21.54 12.77 8.23
CA ASP A 148 -20.82 14.02 8.53
C ASP A 148 -20.53 14.18 10.03
N ASP A 149 -21.52 13.95 10.91
CA ASP A 149 -21.33 14.04 12.37
C ASP A 149 -20.27 13.05 12.86
N THR A 150 -20.23 11.84 12.28
CA THR A 150 -19.21 10.85 12.62
C THR A 150 -17.81 11.31 12.20
N LEU A 151 -17.67 11.92 11.01
CA LEU A 151 -16.39 12.48 10.57
C LEU A 151 -15.90 13.60 11.51
N VAL A 152 -16.81 14.48 11.92
CA VAL A 152 -16.52 15.58 12.86
C VAL A 152 -16.08 15.04 14.22
N ASP A 153 -16.79 14.04 14.74
CA ASP A 153 -16.48 13.43 16.04
C ASP A 153 -15.12 12.72 16.03
N LEU A 154 -14.82 11.96 14.97
CA LEU A 154 -13.52 11.31 14.81
C LEU A 154 -12.37 12.32 14.77
N ALA A 155 -12.54 13.38 13.97
CA ALA A 155 -11.50 14.40 13.80
C ALA A 155 -11.29 15.22 15.09
N ARG A 156 -12.37 15.54 15.82
CA ARG A 156 -12.30 16.19 17.14
C ARG A 156 -11.59 15.32 18.17
N ALA A 157 -11.94 14.04 18.24
CA ALA A 157 -11.31 13.10 19.16
C ALA A 157 -9.81 12.97 18.88
N ALA A 158 -9.41 12.88 17.60
CA ALA A 158 -8.02 12.84 17.20
C ALA A 158 -7.26 14.14 17.53
N ALA A 159 -7.88 15.30 17.32
CA ALA A 159 -7.27 16.60 17.61
C ALA A 159 -7.15 16.90 19.12
N ALA A 160 -8.01 16.33 19.95
CA ALA A 160 -8.02 16.56 21.40
C ALA A 160 -6.98 15.71 22.16
N ALA A 161 -6.55 14.58 21.60
CA ALA A 161 -5.61 13.66 22.25
C ALA A 161 -4.16 14.12 22.09
N ARG A 162 -3.45 14.36 23.20
CA ARG A 162 -2.04 14.83 23.19
C ARG A 162 -1.05 13.88 22.53
N SER A 163 -1.34 12.58 22.55
CA SER A 163 -0.51 11.53 21.92
C SER A 163 -0.87 11.28 20.46
N LEU A 164 -1.82 12.05 19.90
CA LEU A 164 -2.23 11.98 18.50
C LEU A 164 -2.03 13.34 17.83
N SER A 165 -2.01 13.33 16.50
CA SER A 165 -2.12 14.56 15.70
C SER A 165 -3.09 14.33 14.55
N LEU A 166 -4.00 15.26 14.31
CA LEU A 166 -4.88 15.20 13.13
C LEU A 166 -4.05 15.53 11.88
N ASP A 167 -3.56 14.49 11.19
CA ASP A 167 -2.78 14.64 9.94
C ASP A 167 -3.69 15.06 8.78
N GLY A 168 -4.90 14.48 8.73
CA GLY A 168 -5.95 14.91 7.82
C GLY A 168 -7.05 13.89 7.59
N ILE A 169 -7.52 13.82 6.35
CA ILE A 169 -8.54 12.87 5.91
C ILE A 169 -8.05 12.07 4.71
N THR A 170 -8.64 10.89 4.53
CA THR A 170 -8.29 9.99 3.43
C THR A 170 -9.54 9.31 2.88
N GLY A 171 -9.63 9.14 1.57
CA GLY A 171 -10.72 8.41 0.94
C GLY A 171 -10.25 7.60 -0.26
N TYR A 172 -10.92 6.50 -0.57
CA TYR A 172 -10.62 5.68 -1.72
C TYR A 172 -11.91 5.13 -2.30
N GLN A 173 -12.12 5.34 -3.60
CA GLN A 173 -13.19 4.72 -4.35
C GLN A 173 -12.57 3.71 -5.32
N ALA A 174 -12.91 2.45 -5.14
CA ALA A 174 -12.49 1.38 -6.03
C ALA A 174 -13.24 1.44 -7.36
N LEU A 175 -12.59 0.97 -8.42
CA LEU A 175 -13.30 0.50 -9.60
C LEU A 175 -13.85 -0.88 -9.27
N THR A 176 -15.18 -0.99 -9.16
CA THR A 176 -15.85 -2.21 -8.70
C THR A 176 -16.21 -3.14 -9.85
N THR A 177 -16.27 -2.64 -11.09
CA THR A 177 -16.62 -3.43 -12.27
C THR A 177 -15.87 -2.99 -13.53
N ALA A 178 -15.81 -3.86 -14.53
CA ALA A 178 -15.25 -3.57 -15.85
C ALA A 178 -15.96 -2.37 -16.50
N GLU A 179 -17.27 -2.26 -16.32
CA GLU A 179 -18.10 -1.19 -16.89
C GLU A 179 -17.77 0.18 -16.30
N SER A 180 -17.26 0.24 -15.07
CA SER A 180 -16.82 1.50 -14.44
C SER A 180 -15.43 1.95 -14.89
N ALA A 181 -14.66 1.07 -15.53
CA ALA A 181 -13.26 1.34 -15.86
C ALA A 181 -13.03 2.39 -16.96
N PRO A 182 -13.90 2.54 -17.98
CA PRO A 182 -13.90 3.69 -18.88
C PRO A 182 -14.09 5.03 -18.15
N ASP A 183 -14.88 5.05 -17.08
CA ASP A 183 -15.22 6.26 -16.30
C ASP A 183 -14.27 6.53 -15.13
N ARG A 184 -13.12 5.84 -15.07
CA ARG A 184 -12.17 5.91 -13.94
C ARG A 184 -11.75 7.34 -13.54
N GLU A 185 -11.63 8.24 -14.50
CA GLU A 185 -11.32 9.65 -14.22
C GLU A 185 -12.50 10.35 -13.55
N ALA A 186 -13.73 10.11 -14.02
CA ALA A 186 -14.93 10.65 -13.39
C ALA A 186 -15.11 10.10 -11.96
N VAL A 187 -14.85 8.80 -11.75
CA VAL A 187 -14.85 8.17 -10.43
C VAL A 187 -13.82 8.82 -9.49
N GLY A 188 -12.58 8.98 -9.97
CA GLY A 188 -11.52 9.64 -9.22
C GLY A 188 -11.84 11.09 -8.86
N ARG A 189 -12.41 11.84 -9.82
CA ARG A 189 -12.84 13.22 -9.62
C ARG A 189 -13.95 13.33 -8.59
N ALA A 190 -15.01 12.51 -8.71
CA ALA A 190 -16.14 12.52 -7.77
C ALA A 190 -15.69 12.19 -6.33
N ALA A 191 -14.81 11.19 -6.17
CA ALA A 191 -14.24 10.83 -4.87
C ALA A 191 -13.39 11.97 -4.28
N ALA A 192 -12.58 12.62 -5.10
CA ALA A 192 -11.77 13.77 -4.70
C ALA A 192 -12.62 14.98 -4.31
N GLU A 193 -13.65 15.31 -5.09
CA GLU A 193 -14.59 16.40 -4.78
C GLU A 193 -15.33 16.14 -3.46
N TYR A 194 -15.76 14.90 -3.21
CA TYR A 194 -16.34 14.53 -1.92
C TYR A 194 -15.33 14.74 -0.78
N ALA A 195 -14.10 14.26 -0.92
CA ALA A 195 -13.07 14.46 0.09
C ALA A 195 -12.79 15.94 0.37
N VAL A 196 -12.72 16.78 -0.66
CA VAL A 196 -12.53 18.23 -0.50
C VAL A 196 -13.72 18.89 0.23
N ARG A 197 -14.96 18.47 -0.08
CA ARG A 197 -16.16 18.93 0.65
C ARG A 197 -16.11 18.51 2.13
N SER A 198 -15.79 17.25 2.42
CA SER A 198 -15.62 16.76 3.79
C SER A 198 -14.49 17.51 4.52
N ALA A 199 -13.41 17.86 3.84
CA ALA A 199 -12.36 18.69 4.43
C ALA A 199 -12.87 20.10 4.79
N GLY A 200 -13.69 20.69 3.91
CA GLY A 200 -14.36 21.97 4.14
C GLY A 200 -15.28 21.93 5.37
N LEU A 201 -16.07 20.87 5.50
CA LEU A 201 -16.92 20.62 6.67
C LEU A 201 -16.09 20.60 7.98
N LEU A 202 -15.03 19.80 8.03
CA LEU A 202 -14.19 19.71 9.23
C LEU A 202 -13.53 21.05 9.59
N ARG A 203 -13.06 21.80 8.57
CA ARG A 203 -12.50 23.14 8.77
C ARG A 203 -13.53 24.14 9.29
N ALA A 204 -14.78 24.06 8.84
CA ALA A 204 -15.88 24.89 9.38
C ALA A 204 -16.17 24.61 10.86
N HIS A 205 -15.83 23.41 11.35
CA HIS A 205 -15.85 23.07 12.77
C HIS A 205 -14.58 23.46 13.54
N GLY A 206 -13.69 24.26 12.95
CA GLY A 206 -12.48 24.78 13.59
C GLY A 206 -11.31 23.79 13.62
N LEU A 207 -11.40 22.66 12.92
CA LEU A 207 -10.33 21.67 12.87
C LEU A 207 -9.28 22.07 11.83
N THR A 208 -8.01 21.94 12.21
CA THR A 208 -6.88 22.24 11.33
C THR A 208 -6.09 20.98 11.03
N PHE A 209 -5.78 20.77 9.76
CA PHE A 209 -5.00 19.64 9.27
C PHE A 209 -4.51 19.93 7.86
N ARG A 210 -3.53 19.17 7.41
CA ARG A 210 -2.81 19.43 6.15
C ARG A 210 -3.32 18.55 5.02
N THR A 211 -3.66 17.31 5.33
CA THR A 211 -3.82 16.29 4.31
C THR A 211 -5.29 16.11 3.91
N VAL A 212 -5.56 16.24 2.61
CA VAL A 212 -6.70 15.63 1.91
C VAL A 212 -6.11 14.63 0.94
N ALA A 213 -6.18 13.35 1.30
CA ALA A 213 -5.58 12.24 0.54
C ALA A 213 -6.66 11.41 -0.16
N VAL A 214 -6.46 11.14 -1.45
CA VAL A 214 -7.37 10.28 -2.22
C VAL A 214 -6.65 9.41 -3.24
N GLY A 215 -7.40 8.52 -3.89
CA GLY A 215 -7.03 7.94 -5.16
C GLY A 215 -6.43 6.54 -5.08
N GLY A 216 -6.29 5.96 -6.27
CA GLY A 216 -5.54 4.76 -6.58
C GLY A 216 -5.09 4.85 -8.03
N THR A 217 -4.20 3.97 -8.48
CA THR A 217 -3.58 4.11 -9.81
C THR A 217 -4.58 4.34 -10.96
N PRO A 218 -5.74 3.64 -11.05
CA PRO A 218 -6.71 3.90 -12.10
C PRO A 218 -7.42 5.25 -12.00
N THR A 219 -7.68 5.73 -10.78
CA THR A 219 -8.50 6.91 -10.49
C THR A 219 -7.66 8.16 -10.22
N ALA A 220 -6.33 8.02 -10.20
CA ALA A 220 -5.39 9.04 -9.78
C ALA A 220 -5.49 10.31 -10.63
N GLU A 221 -5.60 10.19 -11.95
CA GLU A 221 -5.65 11.34 -12.86
C GLU A 221 -6.85 12.25 -12.59
N GLY A 222 -8.06 11.66 -12.53
CA GLY A 222 -9.27 12.39 -12.18
C GLY A 222 -9.22 13.00 -10.78
N ALA A 223 -8.62 12.30 -9.81
CA ALA A 223 -8.46 12.79 -8.45
C ALA A 223 -7.45 13.95 -8.35
N MET A 224 -6.34 13.88 -9.10
CA MET A 224 -5.31 14.93 -9.13
C MET A 224 -5.86 16.25 -9.69
N ALA A 225 -6.82 16.17 -10.61
CA ALA A 225 -7.44 17.34 -11.25
C ALA A 225 -8.34 18.18 -10.33
N VAL A 226 -8.63 17.73 -9.11
CA VAL A 226 -9.52 18.45 -8.18
C VAL A 226 -8.72 19.35 -7.25
N GLU A 227 -9.01 20.66 -7.31
CA GLU A 227 -8.42 21.64 -6.40
C GLU A 227 -8.76 21.32 -4.94
N GLY A 228 -7.76 21.43 -4.06
CA GLY A 228 -7.90 21.12 -2.63
C GLY A 228 -7.46 19.70 -2.26
N VAL A 229 -7.28 18.80 -3.23
CA VAL A 229 -6.53 17.54 -3.01
C VAL A 229 -5.07 17.88 -2.78
N THR A 230 -4.49 17.35 -1.70
CA THR A 230 -3.09 17.64 -1.31
C THR A 230 -2.16 16.46 -1.55
N GLU A 231 -2.70 15.25 -1.57
CA GLU A 231 -1.94 14.01 -1.70
C GLU A 231 -2.76 12.98 -2.50
N VAL A 232 -2.10 12.26 -3.40
CA VAL A 232 -2.67 11.07 -4.04
C VAL A 232 -1.92 9.83 -3.60
N CYS A 233 -2.65 8.88 -3.03
CA CYS A 233 -2.09 7.60 -2.57
C CYS A 233 -2.19 6.58 -3.70
N SER A 234 -1.07 6.23 -4.33
CA SER A 234 -1.06 5.33 -5.49
C SER A 234 0.23 4.56 -5.57
N GLY A 235 0.21 3.39 -6.21
CA GLY A 235 1.31 2.44 -6.07
C GLY A 235 1.53 1.49 -7.23
N ALA A 236 0.42 0.92 -7.74
CA ALA A 236 0.47 0.00 -8.86
C ALA A 236 1.07 0.64 -10.12
N TYR A 237 1.02 1.98 -10.25
CA TYR A 237 1.60 2.70 -11.38
C TYR A 237 3.07 2.37 -11.61
N ALA A 238 3.84 2.00 -10.57
CA ALA A 238 5.25 1.66 -10.71
C ALA A 238 5.47 0.41 -11.58
N LEU A 239 4.71 -0.65 -11.33
CA LEU A 239 4.86 -1.92 -12.05
C LEU A 239 3.84 -2.13 -13.16
N GLN A 240 2.66 -1.50 -13.03
CA GLN A 240 1.44 -1.83 -13.75
C GLN A 240 1.13 -3.34 -13.66
N ASP A 241 0.09 -3.78 -14.35
CA ASP A 241 -0.20 -5.19 -14.57
C ASP A 241 -1.09 -5.35 -15.80
N ALA A 242 -1.36 -6.60 -16.17
CA ALA A 242 -2.15 -6.88 -17.35
C ALA A 242 -3.62 -6.48 -17.18
N GLY A 243 -4.15 -6.50 -15.94
CA GLY A 243 -5.47 -5.98 -15.62
C GLY A 243 -5.57 -4.48 -15.86
N MET A 244 -4.57 -3.69 -15.45
CA MET A 244 -4.48 -2.25 -15.74
C MET A 244 -4.43 -1.99 -17.25
N ALA A 245 -3.66 -2.80 -17.99
CA ALA A 245 -3.60 -2.70 -19.44
C ALA A 245 -4.95 -3.04 -20.11
N ALA A 246 -5.67 -4.06 -19.62
CA ALA A 246 -6.97 -4.47 -20.14
C ALA A 246 -8.03 -3.35 -20.06
N ILE A 247 -7.97 -2.51 -19.02
CA ILE A 247 -8.86 -1.34 -18.89
C ILE A 247 -8.26 -0.04 -19.44
N GLY A 248 -7.10 -0.10 -20.09
CA GLY A 248 -6.48 1.05 -20.73
C GLY A 248 -5.88 2.08 -19.78
N VAL A 249 -5.54 1.70 -18.53
CA VAL A 249 -4.76 2.57 -17.61
C VAL A 249 -3.30 2.70 -18.07
N CYS A 250 -2.79 1.69 -18.77
CA CYS A 250 -1.46 1.70 -19.37
C CYS A 250 -1.45 0.88 -20.66
N ALA A 251 -0.40 1.00 -21.46
CA ALA A 251 -0.16 0.08 -22.56
C ALA A 251 0.43 -1.25 -22.02
N PRO A 252 0.27 -2.40 -22.70
CA PRO A 252 0.94 -3.64 -22.31
C PRO A 252 2.48 -3.51 -22.21
N GLU A 253 3.08 -2.63 -23.00
CA GLU A 253 4.52 -2.36 -23.02
C GLU A 253 5.00 -1.57 -21.79
N ASP A 254 4.07 -0.94 -21.06
CA ASP A 254 4.33 -0.27 -19.80
C ASP A 254 4.39 -1.26 -18.62
N VAL A 255 3.90 -2.49 -18.79
CA VAL A 255 3.93 -3.50 -17.72
C VAL A 255 5.38 -3.90 -17.45
N ALA A 256 5.86 -3.50 -16.28
CA ALA A 256 7.24 -3.67 -15.86
C ALA A 256 7.47 -4.98 -15.10
N VAL A 257 6.41 -5.66 -14.65
CA VAL A 257 6.50 -6.94 -13.95
C VAL A 257 6.15 -8.10 -14.89
N SER A 258 6.94 -9.17 -14.83
CA SER A 258 6.58 -10.45 -15.43
C SER A 258 6.94 -11.60 -14.50
N VAL A 259 6.35 -12.77 -14.72
CA VAL A 259 6.71 -13.97 -13.98
C VAL A 259 6.97 -15.13 -14.92
N THR A 260 7.87 -16.02 -14.53
CA THR A 260 8.04 -17.32 -15.19
C THR A 260 7.37 -18.39 -14.35
N ALA A 261 6.64 -19.28 -15.01
CA ALA A 261 6.04 -20.45 -14.41
C ALA A 261 6.55 -21.71 -15.12
N GLU A 262 6.44 -22.86 -14.47
CA GLU A 262 6.73 -24.14 -15.12
C GLU A 262 5.86 -24.33 -16.38
N PRO A 263 6.34 -25.06 -17.40
CA PRO A 263 5.54 -25.36 -18.59
C PRO A 263 4.15 -25.89 -18.23
N GLY A 264 3.10 -25.25 -18.74
CA GLY A 264 1.70 -25.60 -18.46
C GLY A 264 1.11 -25.01 -17.17
N ALA A 265 1.91 -24.37 -16.31
CA ALA A 265 1.44 -23.72 -15.08
C ALA A 265 1.00 -22.25 -15.28
N GLY A 266 1.20 -21.69 -16.48
CA GLY A 266 0.85 -20.29 -16.78
C GLY A 266 -0.65 -20.00 -16.67
N ASP A 267 -1.50 -20.90 -17.17
CA ASP A 267 -2.96 -20.72 -17.08
C ASP A 267 -3.44 -20.75 -15.63
N ALA A 268 -2.90 -21.67 -14.82
CA ALA A 268 -3.24 -21.78 -13.40
C ALA A 268 -2.85 -20.50 -12.62
N LEU A 269 -1.71 -19.90 -12.96
CA LEU A 269 -1.31 -18.60 -12.40
C LEU A 269 -2.29 -17.50 -12.78
N LEU A 270 -2.64 -17.37 -14.06
CA LEU A 270 -3.53 -16.30 -14.54
C LEU A 270 -4.94 -16.43 -13.93
N ASP A 271 -5.44 -17.66 -13.76
CA ASP A 271 -6.73 -17.92 -13.13
C ASP A 271 -6.70 -17.74 -11.60
N ALA A 272 -5.54 -17.92 -10.95
CA ALA A 272 -5.41 -17.80 -9.48
C ALA A 272 -5.36 -16.35 -8.97
N TYR A 273 -4.97 -15.39 -9.82
CA TYR A 273 -4.82 -13.98 -9.44
C TYR A 273 -5.63 -13.05 -10.35
N PRO A 274 -6.96 -13.17 -10.40
CA PRO A 274 -7.80 -12.30 -11.21
C PRO A 274 -7.66 -10.84 -10.79
N TYR A 275 -7.95 -9.91 -11.70
CA TYR A 275 -8.02 -8.49 -11.38
C TYR A 275 -9.44 -8.08 -10.96
N PRO A 276 -9.58 -7.05 -10.10
CA PRO A 276 -10.87 -6.70 -9.50
C PRO A 276 -11.98 -6.34 -10.50
N TRP A 277 -11.60 -5.83 -11.67
CA TRP A 277 -12.51 -5.35 -12.72
C TRP A 277 -12.60 -6.33 -13.91
N GLN A 278 -12.37 -7.62 -13.68
CA GLN A 278 -12.49 -8.63 -14.72
C GLN A 278 -13.96 -8.91 -15.06
N THR A 279 -14.32 -8.82 -16.34
CA THR A 279 -15.68 -9.08 -16.82
C THR A 279 -16.00 -10.58 -16.67
N PRO A 280 -17.25 -10.97 -16.36
CA PRO A 280 -17.64 -12.38 -16.33
C PRO A 280 -17.28 -13.10 -17.64
N GLY A 281 -16.47 -14.16 -17.54
CA GLY A 281 -16.03 -14.95 -18.70
C GLY A 281 -14.82 -14.36 -19.45
N GLU A 282 -14.41 -13.13 -19.15
CA GLU A 282 -13.13 -12.59 -19.61
C GLU A 282 -12.00 -13.44 -19.06
N ARG A 283 -11.01 -13.74 -19.89
CA ARG A 283 -9.81 -14.45 -19.47
C ARG A 283 -8.61 -13.71 -20.01
N MET A 284 -7.59 -13.63 -19.17
CA MET A 284 -6.28 -13.19 -19.62
C MET A 284 -5.83 -14.07 -20.79
N PRO A 285 -5.29 -13.49 -21.88
CA PRO A 285 -4.74 -14.26 -22.99
C PRO A 285 -3.80 -15.33 -22.49
N ARG A 286 -4.11 -16.57 -22.86
CA ARG A 286 -3.30 -17.71 -22.45
C ARG A 286 -1.98 -17.68 -23.23
N PRO A 287 -0.84 -17.82 -22.55
CA PRO A 287 0.42 -17.88 -23.23
C PRO A 287 0.42 -19.14 -24.10
N GLY A 288 0.88 -19.04 -25.35
CA GLY A 288 1.15 -20.23 -26.15
C GLY A 288 2.18 -21.13 -25.46
N SER A 289 2.24 -22.41 -25.84
CA SER A 289 3.29 -23.30 -25.38
C SER A 289 4.67 -22.70 -25.73
N GLY A 290 5.41 -22.26 -24.71
CA GLY A 290 6.76 -21.69 -24.84
C GLY A 290 6.93 -20.24 -24.38
N THR A 291 5.88 -19.51 -24.01
CA THR A 291 6.06 -18.16 -23.43
C THR A 291 6.61 -18.27 -22.02
N VAL A 292 7.86 -17.83 -21.84
CA VAL A 292 8.57 -17.90 -20.56
C VAL A 292 8.10 -16.80 -19.60
N HIS A 293 7.83 -15.59 -20.10
CA HIS A 293 7.47 -14.42 -19.28
C HIS A 293 6.00 -14.05 -19.41
N LEU A 294 5.26 -14.16 -18.31
CA LEU A 294 3.83 -13.90 -18.22
C LEU A 294 3.57 -12.56 -17.52
N LEU A 295 2.63 -11.77 -18.05
CA LEU A 295 2.18 -10.56 -17.39
C LEU A 295 1.10 -10.92 -16.37
N PRO A 296 1.32 -10.66 -15.06
CA PRO A 296 0.33 -11.02 -14.06
C PRO A 296 -0.96 -10.20 -14.25
N PRO A 297 -2.15 -10.76 -13.97
CA PRO A 297 -3.40 -10.03 -14.11
C PRO A 297 -3.52 -8.95 -13.03
N HIS A 298 -3.08 -9.24 -11.80
CA HIS A 298 -3.18 -8.31 -10.67
C HIS A 298 -1.93 -8.37 -9.79
N VAL A 299 -1.07 -7.36 -9.88
CA VAL A 299 0.24 -7.39 -9.21
C VAL A 299 0.12 -7.36 -7.68
N CYS A 300 -0.88 -6.67 -7.13
CA CYS A 300 -1.07 -6.56 -5.68
C CYS A 300 -1.50 -7.90 -5.04
N ALA A 301 -2.19 -8.77 -5.79
CA ALA A 301 -2.56 -10.11 -5.35
C ALA A 301 -1.41 -11.12 -5.52
N LEU A 302 -0.58 -10.94 -6.55
CA LEU A 302 0.58 -11.78 -6.82
C LEU A 302 1.71 -11.57 -5.82
N MET A 303 2.11 -10.31 -5.57
CA MET A 303 3.32 -9.99 -4.80
C MET A 303 3.42 -10.63 -3.38
N PRO A 304 2.33 -10.84 -2.62
CA PRO A 304 2.34 -11.65 -1.39
C PRO A 304 2.91 -13.08 -1.51
N GLN A 305 2.98 -13.61 -2.73
CA GLN A 305 3.37 -15.00 -3.03
C GLN A 305 4.81 -15.11 -3.53
N ILE A 306 5.47 -13.97 -3.74
CA ILE A 306 6.82 -13.86 -4.28
C ILE A 306 7.75 -13.43 -3.15
N ASP A 307 8.83 -14.17 -2.91
CA ASP A 307 9.81 -13.81 -1.88
C ASP A 307 10.93 -12.90 -2.44
N HIS A 308 11.23 -13.06 -3.74
CA HIS A 308 12.26 -12.30 -4.43
C HIS A 308 11.84 -11.92 -5.85
N VAL A 309 12.25 -10.73 -6.29
CA VAL A 309 12.14 -10.31 -7.70
C VAL A 309 13.54 -10.15 -8.30
N THR A 310 13.70 -10.57 -9.55
CA THR A 310 14.91 -10.35 -10.34
C THR A 310 14.75 -9.08 -11.17
N ALA A 311 15.48 -8.04 -10.81
CA ALA A 311 15.48 -6.78 -11.55
C ALA A 311 16.46 -6.84 -12.72
N ARG A 312 15.95 -6.53 -13.90
CA ARG A 312 16.67 -6.48 -15.17
C ARG A 312 16.75 -5.04 -15.66
N GLU A 313 17.96 -4.53 -15.83
CA GLU A 313 18.22 -3.18 -16.29
C GLU A 313 19.12 -3.25 -17.52
N GLN A 314 18.84 -2.47 -18.56
CA GLN A 314 19.71 -2.46 -19.73
C GLN A 314 21.15 -2.12 -19.34
N LYS A 315 22.09 -2.95 -19.80
CA LYS A 315 23.53 -2.75 -19.63
C LYS A 315 24.03 -2.83 -18.18
N ARG A 316 23.23 -3.35 -17.24
CA ARG A 316 23.67 -3.69 -15.88
C ARG A 316 23.42 -5.18 -15.60
N PRO A 317 24.22 -5.80 -14.72
CA PRO A 317 23.94 -7.16 -14.27
C PRO A 317 22.60 -7.20 -13.52
N ASP A 318 21.88 -8.32 -13.66
CA ASP A 318 20.67 -8.59 -12.91
C ASP A 318 20.93 -8.47 -11.40
N SER A 319 19.94 -7.98 -10.67
CA SER A 319 19.98 -7.89 -9.21
C SER A 319 18.74 -8.51 -8.58
N THR A 320 18.90 -9.11 -7.41
CA THR A 320 17.79 -9.71 -6.68
C THR A 320 17.33 -8.76 -5.58
N TRP A 321 16.03 -8.47 -5.56
CA TRP A 321 15.40 -7.63 -4.53
C TRP A 321 14.48 -8.48 -3.66
N HIS A 322 14.52 -8.26 -2.35
CA HIS A 322 13.70 -8.99 -1.38
C HIS A 322 12.31 -8.36 -1.25
N VAL A 323 11.27 -9.19 -1.27
CA VAL A 323 9.87 -8.77 -1.13
C VAL A 323 9.46 -8.81 0.35
N LEU A 324 9.03 -7.68 0.89
CA LEU A 324 8.62 -7.52 2.29
C LEU A 324 7.20 -8.07 2.51
N ASN A 325 7.10 -9.38 2.67
CA ASN A 325 5.85 -10.11 2.92
C ASN A 325 5.58 -10.44 4.39
N GLN A 326 6.32 -9.83 5.32
CA GLN A 326 6.07 -9.98 6.75
C GLN A 326 4.66 -9.48 7.09
N MET A 327 3.95 -10.25 7.92
CA MET A 327 2.61 -9.93 8.40
C MET A 327 2.67 -9.49 9.85
N ASP A 328 1.72 -8.66 10.26
CA ASP A 328 1.55 -8.34 11.67
C ASP A 328 1.13 -9.60 12.42
N GLU A 329 1.84 -9.93 13.50
CA GLU A 329 1.47 -10.99 14.42
C GLU A 329 1.16 -10.40 15.80
N PRO A 330 0.14 -10.90 16.52
CA PRO A 330 0.03 -10.64 17.95
C PRO A 330 1.33 -11.11 18.62
N ASP A 331 1.79 -10.41 19.66
CA ASP A 331 2.93 -10.89 20.44
C ASP A 331 2.68 -12.36 20.81
N ARG A 332 3.52 -13.27 20.28
CA ARG A 332 3.76 -14.54 20.96
C ARG A 332 4.40 -14.12 22.26
N ALA A 333 3.60 -14.06 23.34
CA ALA A 333 4.00 -13.70 24.69
C ALA A 333 5.48 -14.00 24.88
N ALA A 334 6.28 -12.94 25.08
CA ALA A 334 7.73 -12.96 25.16
C ALA A 334 8.25 -14.36 25.51
N ARG A 335 8.67 -15.14 24.50
CA ARG A 335 9.28 -16.44 24.75
C ARG A 335 10.37 -16.16 25.78
N PRO A 336 10.34 -16.76 26.98
CA PRO A 336 11.37 -16.51 27.97
C PRO A 336 12.69 -16.79 27.27
N ALA A 337 13.59 -15.80 27.28
CA ALA A 337 14.90 -15.92 26.67
C ALA A 337 15.47 -17.28 27.12
N THR A 338 15.60 -18.22 26.18
CA THR A 338 16.23 -19.50 26.47
C THR A 338 17.65 -19.15 26.87
N ARG A 339 17.92 -19.16 28.18
CA ARG A 339 19.26 -19.04 28.72
C ARG A 339 20.08 -20.11 28.05
N SER A 340 21.01 -19.69 27.20
CA SER A 340 21.99 -20.57 26.58
C SER A 340 22.75 -21.30 27.69
N PRO A 341 22.72 -22.64 27.78
CA PRO A 341 23.42 -23.37 28.82
C PRO A 341 24.88 -23.55 28.39
N GLN A 342 25.67 -22.46 28.38
CA GLN A 342 27.12 -22.55 28.16
C GLN A 342 27.85 -21.30 28.67
N ALA A 343 27.79 -21.08 29.99
CA ALA A 343 28.75 -20.24 30.70
C ALA A 343 28.79 -20.61 32.19
N ALA A 344 29.20 -21.84 32.49
CA ALA A 344 29.70 -22.21 33.81
C ALA A 344 31.12 -22.76 33.63
N ARG A 345 32.07 -21.84 33.51
CA ARG A 345 33.51 -22.10 33.54
C ARG A 345 34.08 -21.39 34.76
N THR A 346 34.45 -22.15 35.78
CA THR A 346 35.36 -21.76 36.86
C THR A 346 35.76 -23.00 37.67
N PRO A 347 36.90 -23.00 38.38
CA PRO A 347 38.26 -22.72 37.94
C PRO A 347 39.23 -23.88 38.27
N ARG A 348 40.48 -23.72 37.83
CA ARG A 348 41.64 -24.54 38.18
C ARG A 348 41.75 -24.81 39.69
N ARG A 349 42.17 -26.03 40.02
CA ARG A 349 43.05 -26.33 41.16
C ARG A 349 44.35 -26.90 40.61
#